data_AF-A0AAN5YYE0-F1
#
_entry.id   AF-A0AAN5YYE0-F1
#
_cell.length_a   1.000
_cell.length_b   1.000
_cell.length_c   1.000
_cell.angle_alpha   90.00
_cell.angle_beta   90.00
_cell.angle_gamma   90.00
#
_symmetry.space_group_name_H-M   'P 1'
#
loop_
_entity.id
_entity.type
_entity.pdbx_description
1 polymer ?
#
loop_
_entity_poly.entity_id
_entity_poly.type
_entity_poly.pdbx_seq_one_letter_code
_entity_poly.pdbx_strand_id
1 'polypeptide(L)'
;MAVGPSTGEYRSLDAAKDGSDDRASNELSMRNDVSLETADDTDDDTVDETVDDTDNDTVDETVDDTVNDEPVEQPNIHATAEAWIQAFDKLNPVSDTDADLQRFEDLTRTLITRLCQEARSGRFADWLKIAADKREMSFEMKRALINANADKLADHILHHIPRKTKQLLGKRDLRPFDLLSLPEFPPGCPYSIVYFDIAVQVGIANIESRYSRLSLGRTMKPIKSCSRYNPLMKAKVYLGSSSDTEGGWNRLRTHEREANREGGKSNMHYDFTRQADVVTNFRIGALFPPSSALSEDIDLLLPELLEGILLVYLGTYHVSYLTPLSDGNKFHTASSYELVGRMRLNLSVPDLHRNTLNIAWPILQAGSHREFKVDRWQIARMADALGLLKAEVHLDEHDDQQFIAALEAIRFKTRVSSAELEILLAKGGASNPNYEPPSPNNEVHERVELQRERIERAERVERERAERSEKKHAERAERAERVERERAERAEKKRAERAERTERTERMIAERAERAERAERKYAELVEHEYQRIMHERRHPEELARLQEINNKRKLDPNSVDYNERQKRQR
;
A
#
# COMPACT_ATOMS: atom_id res chain seq x y z
N MET A 1 -42.91 -39.95 -27.30
CA MET A 1 -44.09 -39.14 -26.94
C MET A 1 -43.56 -37.77 -26.56
N ALA A 2 -43.84 -36.76 -27.39
CA ALA A 2 -43.35 -35.40 -27.26
C ALA A 2 -44.55 -34.46 -27.21
N VAL A 3 -44.59 -33.51 -26.26
CA VAL A 3 -45.40 -32.27 -26.35
C VAL A 3 -44.73 -31.16 -25.53
N GLY A 4 -44.11 -30.22 -26.26
CA GLY A 4 -44.29 -28.75 -26.26
C GLY A 4 -44.58 -27.91 -24.99
N PRO A 5 -43.95 -26.72 -24.86
CA PRO A 5 -44.18 -25.76 -23.77
C PRO A 5 -45.25 -24.68 -24.10
N SER A 6 -45.86 -24.13 -23.05
CA SER A 6 -46.86 -23.06 -23.07
C SER A 6 -46.21 -21.68 -22.89
N THR A 7 -46.36 -20.81 -23.89
CA THR A 7 -46.04 -19.37 -23.84
C THR A 7 -47.23 -18.58 -23.28
N GLY A 8 -47.00 -17.78 -22.23
CA GLY A 8 -47.96 -16.83 -21.69
C GLY A 8 -47.54 -15.39 -21.96
N GLU A 9 -48.23 -14.74 -22.89
CA GLU A 9 -48.25 -13.29 -23.11
C GLU A 9 -49.06 -12.61 -21.98
N TYR A 10 -48.62 -11.44 -21.50
CA TYR A 10 -49.50 -10.52 -20.79
C TYR A 10 -49.37 -9.10 -21.38
N ARG A 11 -50.52 -8.62 -21.86
CA ARG A 11 -50.76 -7.31 -22.47
C ARG A 11 -50.95 -6.22 -21.41
N SER A 12 -50.49 -5.02 -21.78
CA SER A 12 -50.94 -3.69 -21.35
C SER A 12 -52.42 -3.57 -21.06
N LEU A 13 -52.75 -2.80 -20.01
CA LEU A 13 -53.96 -2.00 -19.92
C LEU A 13 -53.63 -0.62 -19.32
N ASP A 14 -54.02 0.40 -20.07
CA ASP A 14 -53.98 1.82 -19.74
C ASP A 14 -55.14 2.25 -18.82
N ALA A 15 -54.85 3.31 -18.06
CA ALA A 15 -55.69 4.46 -17.71
C ALA A 15 -57.03 4.29 -16.96
N ALA A 16 -57.08 4.89 -15.76
CA ALA A 16 -58.16 5.78 -15.36
C ALA A 16 -57.65 6.86 -14.39
N LYS A 17 -58.10 8.10 -14.63
CA LYS A 17 -57.82 9.38 -13.97
C LYS A 17 -58.75 9.63 -12.77
N ASP A 18 -58.47 10.77 -12.12
CA ASP A 18 -59.24 11.54 -11.11
C ASP A 18 -58.87 11.22 -9.64
N GLY A 19 -58.53 12.17 -8.77
CA GLY A 19 -58.47 13.63 -8.88
C GLY A 19 -58.03 14.23 -7.53
N SER A 20 -57.16 15.25 -7.62
CA SER A 20 -57.25 16.54 -6.91
C SER A 20 -57.25 16.58 -5.37
N ASP A 21 -56.19 17.13 -4.78
CA ASP A 21 -56.18 18.51 -4.23
C ASP A 21 -54.90 18.84 -3.44
N ASP A 22 -54.18 19.84 -3.96
CA ASP A 22 -53.61 21.02 -3.29
C ASP A 22 -53.07 20.93 -1.85
N ARG A 23 -51.73 21.13 -1.71
CA ARG A 23 -51.21 22.33 -1.00
C ARG A 23 -49.69 22.53 -1.14
N ALA A 24 -49.36 23.70 -1.71
CA ALA A 24 -48.38 24.68 -1.28
C ALA A 24 -46.87 24.30 -1.20
N SER A 25 -46.18 24.65 -2.28
CA SER A 25 -45.10 25.68 -2.33
C SER A 25 -44.09 25.76 -1.18
N ASN A 26 -42.81 25.50 -1.50
CA ASN A 26 -41.76 26.50 -1.26
C ASN A 26 -40.54 26.25 -2.16
N GLU A 27 -40.39 27.13 -3.14
CA GLU A 27 -39.16 27.35 -3.90
C GLU A 27 -38.15 28.07 -3.01
N LEU A 28 -36.88 27.65 -3.04
CA LEU A 28 -35.76 28.50 -2.69
C LEU A 28 -34.60 28.22 -3.64
N SER A 29 -34.66 28.96 -4.74
CA SER A 29 -33.56 29.30 -5.63
C SER A 29 -32.45 29.98 -4.85
N MET A 30 -31.23 29.44 -4.90
CA MET A 30 -30.02 30.24 -4.77
C MET A 30 -29.07 29.89 -5.93
N ARG A 31 -29.23 30.67 -7.00
CA ARG A 31 -28.16 30.97 -7.95
C ARG A 31 -27.07 31.74 -7.21
N ASN A 32 -25.82 31.30 -7.32
CA ASN A 32 -24.66 32.18 -7.17
C ASN A 32 -23.86 32.09 -8.47
N ASP A 33 -24.10 33.08 -9.33
CA ASP A 33 -23.19 33.50 -10.38
C ASP A 33 -21.99 34.17 -9.72
N VAL A 34 -20.79 33.63 -9.95
CA VAL A 34 -19.53 34.39 -9.84
C VAL A 34 -18.71 34.07 -11.08
N SER A 35 -18.87 34.90 -12.10
CA SER A 35 -17.82 35.18 -13.07
C SER A 35 -16.82 36.11 -12.41
N LEU A 36 -15.52 35.82 -12.50
CA LEU A 36 -14.50 36.79 -12.92
C LEU A 36 -13.09 36.18 -12.91
N GLU A 37 -12.47 36.35 -14.07
CA GLU A 37 -11.07 36.73 -14.31
C GLU A 37 -9.92 35.71 -14.27
N THR A 38 -9.35 35.61 -15.46
CA THR A 38 -8.02 35.19 -15.89
C THR A 38 -6.91 36.10 -15.35
N ALA A 39 -5.88 35.50 -14.77
CA ALA A 39 -4.48 35.96 -14.73
C ALA A 39 -3.65 34.69 -14.42
N ASP A 40 -2.86 34.14 -15.36
CA ASP A 40 -1.57 34.61 -15.88
C ASP A 40 -0.45 34.60 -14.84
N ASP A 41 0.55 33.77 -15.14
CA ASP A 41 1.93 33.70 -14.66
C ASP A 41 2.25 33.86 -13.16
N THR A 42 2.80 32.81 -12.56
CA THR A 42 3.91 32.95 -11.59
C THR A 42 4.65 31.63 -11.41
N ASP A 43 5.97 31.78 -11.31
CA ASP A 43 7.01 30.78 -11.42
C ASP A 43 6.99 29.70 -10.32
N ASP A 44 7.34 28.49 -10.78
CA ASP A 44 7.56 27.27 -10.00
C ASP A 44 8.95 27.32 -9.34
N ASP A 45 9.04 27.97 -8.18
CA ASP A 45 10.18 27.87 -7.27
C ASP A 45 10.07 26.58 -6.45
N THR A 46 10.94 25.62 -6.79
CA THR A 46 11.23 24.42 -6.02
C THR A 46 11.77 24.78 -4.62
N VAL A 47 10.90 24.75 -3.62
CA VAL A 47 11.30 24.75 -2.20
C VAL A 47 11.62 23.32 -1.75
N ASP A 48 12.92 23.07 -1.61
CA ASP A 48 13.53 21.90 -0.96
C ASP A 48 13.50 22.12 0.57
N GLU A 49 12.37 21.80 1.22
CA GLU A 49 12.29 21.83 2.68
C GLU A 49 12.81 20.51 3.28
N THR A 50 14.10 20.55 3.63
CA THR A 50 14.72 19.61 4.56
C THR A 50 14.37 20.04 5.99
N VAL A 51 13.28 19.49 6.52
CA VAL A 51 12.91 19.69 7.93
C VAL A 51 13.78 18.76 8.79
N ASP A 52 14.67 19.38 9.56
CA ASP A 52 15.59 18.78 10.53
C ASP A 52 14.91 18.78 11.91
N ASP A 53 14.18 17.72 12.23
CA ASP A 53 13.59 17.52 13.55
C ASP A 53 14.57 16.77 14.45
N THR A 54 15.46 17.51 15.09
CA THR A 54 16.26 17.06 16.24
C THR A 54 15.64 17.58 17.54
N ASP A 55 14.46 17.05 17.89
CA ASP A 55 13.90 17.25 19.23
C ASP A 55 14.27 16.10 20.16
N ASN A 56 14.93 16.52 21.23
CA ASN A 56 15.60 15.74 22.24
C ASN A 56 14.75 15.78 23.51
N ASP A 57 13.77 14.87 23.64
CA ASP A 57 12.99 14.69 24.86
C ASP A 57 13.43 13.42 25.60
N THR A 58 14.26 13.65 26.62
CA THR A 58 14.47 12.76 27.76
C THR A 58 13.15 12.59 28.50
N VAL A 59 12.45 11.49 28.26
CA VAL A 59 11.24 11.13 29.02
C VAL A 59 11.64 10.27 30.22
N ASP A 60 11.27 10.79 31.39
CA ASP A 60 11.41 10.22 32.73
C ASP A 60 10.40 9.08 32.92
N GLU A 61 10.88 7.83 32.98
CA GLU A 61 10.07 6.64 33.26
C GLU A 61 9.92 6.43 34.78
N THR A 62 8.83 6.93 35.37
CA THR A 62 8.30 6.39 36.64
C THR A 62 6.77 6.46 36.68
N VAL A 63 6.08 5.52 36.02
CA VAL A 63 4.69 5.18 36.38
C VAL A 63 4.53 3.67 36.40
N ASP A 64 4.49 3.13 37.62
CA ASP A 64 4.18 1.76 37.98
C ASP A 64 2.65 1.62 38.08
N ASP A 65 2.01 1.16 37.00
CA ASP A 65 0.62 0.68 37.00
C ASP A 65 0.60 -0.76 36.47
N THR A 66 0.84 -1.69 37.39
CA THR A 66 0.76 -3.14 37.19
C THR A 66 -0.72 -3.59 37.13
N VAL A 67 -1.32 -3.43 35.94
CA VAL A 67 -2.51 -4.22 35.58
C VAL A 67 -2.02 -5.58 35.07
N ASN A 68 -2.25 -6.63 35.85
CA ASN A 68 -2.01 -8.03 35.49
C ASN A 68 -3.00 -8.50 34.40
N ASP A 69 -2.88 -7.98 33.19
CA ASP A 69 -3.37 -8.67 32.00
C ASP A 69 -2.24 -9.60 31.54
N GLU A 70 -2.41 -10.91 31.72
CA GLU A 70 -1.48 -11.88 31.14
C GLU A 70 -1.36 -11.60 29.63
N PRO A 71 -0.14 -11.36 29.11
CA PRO A 71 0.03 -11.04 27.70
C PRO A 71 -0.36 -12.27 26.89
N VAL A 72 -1.50 -12.17 26.19
CA VAL A 72 -1.89 -13.16 25.18
C VAL A 72 -0.73 -13.29 24.21
N GLU A 73 -0.08 -14.46 24.19
CA GLU A 73 1.05 -14.75 23.30
C GLU A 73 0.63 -14.47 21.85
N GLN A 74 1.08 -13.35 21.30
CA GLN A 74 0.85 -13.02 19.90
C GLN A 74 1.72 -13.94 19.04
N PRO A 75 1.21 -14.44 17.90
CA PRO A 75 1.99 -15.25 16.97
C PRO A 75 3.30 -14.56 16.59
N ASN A 76 4.40 -15.30 16.55
CA ASN A 76 5.71 -14.77 16.18
C ASN A 76 5.65 -14.18 14.75
N ILE A 77 5.79 -12.86 14.65
CA ILE A 77 5.64 -12.08 13.42
C ILE A 77 6.77 -12.38 12.41
N HIS A 78 7.84 -13.03 12.85
CA HIS A 78 8.95 -13.47 12.01
C HIS A 78 8.75 -14.86 11.38
N ALA A 79 7.56 -15.46 11.50
CA ALA A 79 7.24 -16.72 10.84
C ALA A 79 6.97 -16.52 9.33
N THR A 80 6.50 -17.55 8.60
CA THR A 80 5.97 -17.37 7.24
C THR A 80 4.51 -16.87 7.30
N ALA A 81 3.98 -16.36 6.18
CA ALA A 81 2.58 -15.89 6.11
C ALA A 81 1.60 -17.02 6.50
N GLU A 82 1.88 -18.25 6.04
CA GLU A 82 1.09 -19.45 6.32
C GLU A 82 1.16 -19.82 7.81
N ALA A 83 2.34 -19.72 8.42
CA ALA A 83 2.51 -19.99 9.84
C ALA A 83 1.75 -18.98 10.71
N TRP A 84 1.72 -17.70 10.31
CA TRP A 84 0.89 -16.70 10.97
C TRP A 84 -0.60 -17.02 10.84
N ILE A 85 -1.07 -17.35 9.62
CA ILE A 85 -2.48 -17.71 9.37
C ILE A 85 -2.88 -18.93 10.21
N GLN A 86 -2.05 -19.98 10.23
CA GLN A 86 -2.29 -21.18 11.03
C GLN A 86 -2.37 -20.89 12.53
N ALA A 87 -1.46 -20.04 13.05
CA ALA A 87 -1.48 -19.64 14.46
C ALA A 87 -2.75 -18.81 14.77
N PHE A 88 -3.12 -17.89 13.89
CA PHE A 88 -4.32 -17.08 14.04
C PHE A 88 -5.60 -17.94 14.01
N ASP A 89 -5.71 -18.88 13.07
CA ASP A 89 -6.85 -19.78 12.95
C ASP A 89 -6.94 -20.76 14.13
N LYS A 90 -5.81 -21.17 14.71
CA LYS A 90 -5.78 -21.97 15.95
C LYS A 90 -6.35 -21.20 17.13
N LEU A 91 -6.05 -19.90 17.24
CA LEU A 91 -6.60 -19.01 18.28
C LEU A 91 -8.07 -18.64 18.01
N ASN A 92 -8.51 -18.68 16.76
CA ASN A 92 -9.84 -18.29 16.32
C ASN A 92 -10.51 -19.40 15.49
N PRO A 93 -10.82 -20.56 16.11
CA PRO A 93 -11.30 -21.72 15.37
C PRO A 93 -12.65 -21.42 14.69
N VAL A 94 -12.75 -21.82 13.42
CA VAL A 94 -13.99 -21.80 12.62
C VAL A 94 -14.19 -23.19 12.04
N SER A 95 -15.39 -23.76 12.17
CA SER A 95 -15.72 -25.09 11.63
C SER A 95 -15.64 -25.12 10.09
N ASP A 96 -15.18 -26.23 9.51
CA ASP A 96 -15.24 -26.47 8.05
C ASP A 96 -16.69 -26.55 7.53
N THR A 97 -17.64 -26.81 8.42
CA THR A 97 -19.08 -26.84 8.12
C THR A 97 -19.78 -25.51 8.40
N ASP A 98 -19.03 -24.45 8.69
CA ASP A 98 -19.61 -23.13 8.93
C ASP A 98 -20.23 -22.58 7.63
N ALA A 99 -21.52 -22.25 7.68
CA ALA A 99 -22.30 -21.89 6.51
C ALA A 99 -21.83 -20.57 5.87
N ASP A 100 -21.35 -19.61 6.67
CA ASP A 100 -20.85 -18.34 6.16
C ASP A 100 -19.48 -18.56 5.50
N LEU A 101 -18.58 -19.33 6.14
CA LEU A 101 -17.30 -19.71 5.53
C LEU A 101 -17.50 -20.40 4.17
N GLN A 102 -18.35 -21.43 4.10
CA GLN A 102 -18.62 -22.15 2.85
C GLN A 102 -19.20 -21.22 1.78
N ARG A 103 -20.15 -20.36 2.16
CA ARG A 103 -20.74 -19.38 1.24
C ARG A 103 -19.67 -18.45 0.65
N PHE A 104 -18.75 -17.95 1.46
CA PHE A 104 -17.66 -17.10 0.96
C PHE A 104 -16.76 -17.84 -0.01
N GLU A 105 -16.37 -19.07 0.31
CA GLU A 105 -15.51 -19.90 -0.54
C GLU A 105 -16.19 -20.22 -1.89
N ASP A 106 -17.46 -20.62 -1.88
CA ASP A 106 -18.23 -20.95 -3.09
C ASP A 106 -18.39 -19.73 -4.02
N LEU A 107 -18.73 -18.58 -3.45
CA LEU A 107 -18.88 -17.34 -4.21
C LEU A 107 -17.54 -16.86 -4.77
N THR A 108 -16.46 -16.97 -3.99
CA THR A 108 -15.10 -16.61 -4.43
C THR A 108 -14.64 -17.50 -5.58
N ARG A 109 -14.83 -18.82 -5.47
CA ARG A 109 -14.57 -19.79 -6.55
C ARG A 109 -15.35 -19.40 -7.81
N THR A 110 -16.64 -19.13 -7.67
CA THR A 110 -17.50 -18.74 -8.78
C THR A 110 -17.00 -17.47 -9.49
N LEU A 111 -16.57 -16.47 -8.72
CA LEU A 111 -16.00 -15.23 -9.27
C LEU A 111 -14.68 -15.48 -10.00
N ILE A 112 -13.77 -16.29 -9.44
CA ILE A 112 -12.50 -16.66 -10.09
C ILE A 112 -12.76 -17.42 -11.40
N THR A 113 -13.66 -18.39 -11.38
CA THR A 113 -14.04 -19.16 -12.58
C THR A 113 -14.58 -18.23 -13.67
N ARG A 114 -15.49 -17.31 -13.33
CA ARG A 114 -16.04 -16.33 -14.28
C ARG A 114 -14.94 -15.42 -14.82
N LEU A 115 -14.04 -14.93 -13.97
CA LEU A 115 -12.96 -14.05 -14.39
C LEU A 115 -11.98 -14.75 -15.35
N CYS A 116 -11.61 -16.01 -15.08
CA CYS A 116 -10.82 -16.82 -16.00
C CYS A 116 -11.55 -17.10 -17.32
N GLN A 117 -12.87 -17.32 -17.30
CA GLN A 117 -13.68 -17.50 -18.51
C GLN A 117 -13.72 -16.21 -19.35
N GLU A 118 -13.93 -15.06 -18.72
CA GLU A 118 -13.92 -13.75 -19.38
C GLU A 118 -12.52 -13.45 -19.97
N ALA A 119 -11.44 -13.77 -19.25
CA ALA A 119 -10.08 -13.62 -19.75
C ALA A 119 -9.82 -14.45 -21.03
N ARG A 120 -10.38 -15.66 -21.11
CA ARG A 120 -10.32 -16.55 -22.28
C ARG A 120 -11.29 -16.20 -23.40
N SER A 121 -12.24 -15.32 -23.13
CA SER A 121 -13.25 -14.96 -24.14
C SER A 121 -12.62 -14.14 -25.27
N GLY A 122 -13.04 -14.45 -26.50
CA GLY A 122 -12.50 -13.82 -27.71
C GLY A 122 -11.07 -14.25 -28.04
N ARG A 123 -10.52 -13.70 -29.12
CA ARG A 123 -9.12 -13.92 -29.49
C ARG A 123 -8.23 -12.91 -28.76
N PHE A 124 -7.19 -13.40 -28.09
CA PHE A 124 -6.23 -12.54 -27.39
C PHE A 124 -5.63 -11.46 -28.30
N ALA A 125 -5.34 -11.80 -29.55
CA ALA A 125 -4.85 -10.86 -30.57
C ALA A 125 -5.84 -9.74 -30.89
N ASP A 126 -7.15 -10.00 -30.87
CA ASP A 126 -8.16 -8.95 -31.07
C ASP A 126 -8.29 -8.07 -29.83
N TRP A 127 -8.18 -8.67 -28.64
CA TRP A 127 -8.15 -7.94 -27.40
C TRP A 127 -6.96 -6.97 -27.31
N LEU A 128 -5.78 -7.38 -27.78
CA LEU A 128 -4.59 -6.52 -27.84
C LEU A 128 -4.76 -5.28 -28.74
N LYS A 129 -5.68 -5.32 -29.71
CA LYS A 129 -5.98 -4.17 -30.58
C LYS A 129 -6.87 -3.13 -29.88
N ILE A 130 -7.53 -3.51 -28.79
CA ILE A 130 -8.34 -2.58 -27.99
C ILE A 130 -7.36 -1.61 -27.30
N ALA A 131 -7.67 -0.30 -27.32
CA ALA A 131 -6.87 0.71 -26.63
C ALA A 131 -6.82 0.42 -25.12
N ALA A 132 -5.70 0.70 -24.46
CA ALA A 132 -5.49 0.32 -23.05
C ALA A 132 -6.54 0.92 -22.10
N ASP A 133 -6.99 2.14 -22.36
CA ASP A 133 -8.05 2.86 -21.64
C ASP A 133 -9.47 2.35 -21.95
N LYS A 134 -9.60 1.36 -22.84
CA LYS A 134 -10.86 0.68 -23.18
C LYS A 134 -10.87 -0.79 -22.80
N ARG A 135 -9.78 -1.31 -22.23
CA ARG A 135 -9.70 -2.71 -21.76
C ARG A 135 -10.35 -2.86 -20.39
N GLU A 136 -10.83 -4.05 -20.11
CA GLU A 136 -11.45 -4.46 -18.85
C GLU A 136 -10.44 -4.84 -17.76
N MET A 137 -9.21 -5.17 -18.14
CA MET A 137 -8.10 -5.61 -17.28
C MET A 137 -6.74 -5.28 -17.90
N SER A 138 -5.66 -5.38 -17.12
CA SER A 138 -4.30 -5.20 -17.64
C SER A 138 -3.86 -6.38 -18.52
N PHE A 139 -2.80 -6.16 -19.30
CA PHE A 139 -2.23 -7.21 -20.15
C PHE A 139 -1.71 -8.39 -19.32
N GLU A 140 -1.00 -8.08 -18.25
CA GLU A 140 -0.38 -9.02 -17.32
C GLU A 140 -1.46 -9.88 -16.66
N MET A 141 -2.53 -9.25 -16.17
CA MET A 141 -3.66 -9.94 -15.55
C MET A 141 -4.37 -10.85 -16.56
N LYS A 142 -4.67 -10.37 -17.77
CA LYS A 142 -5.32 -11.20 -18.78
C LYS A 142 -4.46 -12.40 -19.18
N ARG A 143 -3.16 -12.18 -19.40
CA ARG A 143 -2.19 -13.24 -19.75
C ARG A 143 -2.11 -14.30 -18.66
N ALA A 144 -2.06 -13.89 -17.39
CA ALA A 144 -2.05 -14.81 -16.26
C ALA A 144 -3.35 -15.64 -16.20
N LEU A 145 -4.50 -14.99 -16.31
CA LEU A 145 -5.81 -15.63 -16.17
C LEU A 145 -6.19 -16.57 -17.32
N ILE A 146 -5.74 -16.30 -18.56
CA ILE A 146 -5.98 -17.18 -19.71
C ILE A 146 -5.44 -18.59 -19.44
N ASN A 147 -4.24 -18.66 -18.86
CA ASN A 147 -3.52 -19.91 -18.63
C ASN A 147 -3.82 -20.55 -17.27
N ALA A 148 -4.41 -19.81 -16.33
CA ALA A 148 -4.64 -20.29 -14.97
C ALA A 148 -5.75 -21.35 -14.87
N ASN A 149 -5.51 -22.47 -14.18
CA ASN A 149 -6.59 -23.36 -13.79
C ASN A 149 -7.42 -22.70 -12.68
N ALA A 150 -8.71 -22.44 -12.93
CA ALA A 150 -9.55 -21.66 -12.02
C ALA A 150 -9.72 -22.29 -10.64
N ASP A 151 -9.86 -23.62 -10.56
CA ASP A 151 -10.04 -24.32 -9.28
C ASP A 151 -8.76 -24.28 -8.46
N LYS A 152 -7.61 -24.55 -9.08
CA LYS A 152 -6.29 -24.45 -8.42
C LYS A 152 -6.00 -23.03 -7.95
N LEU A 153 -6.32 -22.03 -8.79
CA LEU A 153 -6.14 -20.63 -8.45
C LEU A 153 -7.03 -20.23 -7.27
N ALA A 154 -8.27 -20.71 -7.23
CA ALA A 154 -9.17 -20.47 -6.12
C ALA A 154 -8.71 -21.15 -4.83
N ASP A 155 -8.27 -22.41 -4.89
CA ASP A 155 -7.68 -23.11 -3.75
C ASP A 155 -6.47 -22.35 -3.20
N HIS A 156 -5.61 -21.88 -4.09
CA HIS A 156 -4.40 -21.16 -3.73
C HIS A 156 -4.72 -19.82 -3.06
N ILE A 157 -5.60 -18.99 -3.65
CA ILE A 157 -6.03 -17.72 -3.05
C ILE A 157 -6.72 -17.94 -1.70
N LEU A 158 -7.65 -18.91 -1.62
CA LEU A 158 -8.38 -19.20 -0.39
C LEU A 158 -7.46 -19.71 0.73
N HIS A 159 -6.33 -20.34 0.40
CA HIS A 159 -5.34 -20.77 1.39
C HIS A 159 -4.69 -19.59 2.13
N HIS A 160 -4.59 -18.43 1.49
CA HIS A 160 -3.96 -17.22 2.03
C HIS A 160 -4.89 -16.29 2.82
N ILE A 161 -6.15 -16.71 3.05
CA ILE A 161 -7.17 -15.94 3.77
C ILE A 161 -7.43 -16.63 5.13
N PRO A 162 -7.29 -15.93 6.27
CA PRO A 162 -7.66 -16.48 7.58
C PRO A 162 -9.11 -16.97 7.60
N ARG A 163 -9.38 -18.10 8.25
CA ARG A 163 -10.72 -18.71 8.28
C ARG A 163 -11.76 -17.79 8.91
N LYS A 164 -11.36 -17.03 9.94
CA LYS A 164 -12.24 -16.03 10.55
C LYS A 164 -12.62 -14.90 9.58
N THR A 165 -11.67 -14.50 8.73
CA THR A 165 -11.94 -13.53 7.66
C THR A 165 -12.93 -14.08 6.65
N LYS A 166 -12.77 -15.35 6.21
CA LYS A 166 -13.73 -16.02 5.33
C LYS A 166 -15.13 -16.08 5.93
N GLN A 167 -15.25 -16.51 7.19
CA GLN A 167 -16.52 -16.55 7.92
C GLN A 167 -17.18 -15.17 7.97
N LEU A 168 -16.43 -14.13 8.35
CA LEU A 168 -16.97 -12.77 8.42
C LEU A 168 -17.47 -12.28 7.06
N LEU A 169 -16.66 -12.42 6.01
CA LEU A 169 -17.04 -12.03 4.65
C LEU A 169 -18.21 -12.86 4.09
N GLY A 170 -18.41 -14.07 4.62
CA GLY A 170 -19.48 -15.00 4.30
C GLY A 170 -20.88 -14.62 4.77
N LYS A 171 -20.98 -13.68 5.73
CA LYS A 171 -22.27 -13.20 6.25
C LYS A 171 -23.18 -12.68 5.14
N ARG A 172 -24.48 -12.99 5.21
CA ARG A 172 -25.48 -12.54 4.23
C ARG A 172 -25.78 -11.05 4.32
N ASP A 173 -25.82 -10.52 5.53
CA ASP A 173 -26.11 -9.13 5.88
C ASP A 173 -24.84 -8.37 6.28
N LEU A 174 -23.73 -8.64 5.60
CA LEU A 174 -22.44 -8.03 5.87
C LEU A 174 -22.52 -6.49 5.79
N ARG A 175 -22.20 -5.80 6.90
CA ARG A 175 -22.11 -4.34 6.96
C ARG A 175 -20.66 -3.89 7.11
N PRO A 176 -20.33 -2.62 6.78
CA PRO A 176 -18.99 -2.08 6.98
C PRO A 176 -18.44 -2.28 8.41
N PHE A 177 -19.29 -2.18 9.44
CA PHE A 177 -18.87 -2.39 10.84
C PHE A 177 -18.46 -3.82 11.16
N ASP A 178 -19.03 -4.82 10.49
CA ASP A 178 -18.64 -6.21 10.71
C ASP A 178 -17.16 -6.42 10.35
N LEU A 179 -16.64 -5.64 9.40
CA LEU A 179 -15.23 -5.69 8.96
C LEU A 179 -14.25 -5.20 10.04
N LEU A 180 -14.69 -4.46 11.06
CA LEU A 180 -13.81 -4.10 12.20
C LEU A 180 -13.38 -5.33 13.01
N SER A 181 -14.12 -6.44 12.91
CA SER A 181 -13.83 -7.72 13.57
C SER A 181 -12.81 -8.58 12.82
N LEU A 182 -12.33 -8.12 11.66
CA LEU A 182 -11.23 -8.76 10.95
C LEU A 182 -9.93 -8.69 11.78
N PRO A 183 -8.93 -9.52 11.47
CA PRO A 183 -7.65 -9.51 12.20
C PRO A 183 -6.93 -8.16 12.07
N GLU A 184 -6.28 -7.71 13.15
CA GLU A 184 -5.42 -6.52 13.10
C GLU A 184 -4.04 -6.85 12.49
N PHE A 185 -3.35 -5.84 11.98
CA PHE A 185 -2.00 -6.02 11.45
C PHE A 185 -0.97 -6.27 12.57
N PRO A 186 -0.15 -7.33 12.45
CA PRO A 186 1.00 -7.48 13.32
C PRO A 186 2.04 -6.39 13.01
N PRO A 187 2.70 -5.80 14.02
CA PRO A 187 3.79 -4.85 13.81
C PRO A 187 4.93 -5.41 12.95
N GLY A 188 5.32 -4.71 11.89
CA GLY A 188 6.45 -5.10 11.03
C GLY A 188 6.16 -6.22 10.02
N CYS A 189 4.90 -6.41 9.62
CA CYS A 189 4.46 -7.43 8.66
C CYS A 189 5.21 -7.34 7.30
N PRO A 190 6.12 -8.28 6.97
CA PRO A 190 6.92 -8.23 5.73
C PRO A 190 6.24 -8.89 4.52
N TYR A 191 5.01 -9.37 4.70
CA TYR A 191 4.26 -10.13 3.69
C TYR A 191 3.63 -9.21 2.64
N SER A 192 3.36 -9.76 1.45
CA SER A 192 2.41 -9.13 0.54
C SER A 192 1.00 -9.28 1.11
N ILE A 193 0.17 -8.26 1.02
CA ILE A 193 -1.11 -8.21 1.76
C ILE A 193 -2.26 -7.80 0.86
N VAL A 194 -3.45 -8.26 1.24
CA VAL A 194 -4.71 -7.59 0.92
C VAL A 194 -5.32 -7.11 2.23
N TYR A 195 -5.71 -5.85 2.28
CA TYR A 195 -6.13 -5.20 3.52
C TYR A 195 -7.39 -4.37 3.33
N PHE A 196 -8.05 -4.14 4.45
CA PHE A 196 -9.18 -3.24 4.58
C PHE A 196 -8.76 -2.05 5.45
N ASP A 197 -9.08 -0.84 5.03
CA ASP A 197 -9.16 0.33 5.92
C ASP A 197 -10.63 0.68 6.14
N ILE A 198 -11.09 0.49 7.38
CA ILE A 198 -12.45 0.80 7.80
C ILE A 198 -12.42 2.16 8.48
N ALA A 199 -12.65 3.19 7.68
CA ALA A 199 -12.67 4.58 8.12
C ALA A 199 -14.01 4.88 8.82
N VAL A 200 -13.96 5.17 10.12
CA VAL A 200 -15.16 5.41 10.94
C VAL A 200 -15.18 6.84 11.46
N GLN A 201 -16.29 7.54 11.23
CA GLN A 201 -16.55 8.86 11.78
C GLN A 201 -17.03 8.72 13.24
N VAL A 202 -16.12 8.90 14.18
CA VAL A 202 -16.36 8.68 15.63
C VAL A 202 -16.63 9.99 16.40
N GLY A 203 -16.37 11.16 15.81
CA GLY A 203 -16.47 12.45 16.49
C GLY A 203 -15.16 12.82 17.20
N ILE A 204 -14.75 14.09 17.10
CA ILE A 204 -13.46 14.60 17.65
C ILE A 204 -13.33 14.28 19.15
N ALA A 205 -14.42 14.38 19.91
CA ALA A 205 -14.41 14.11 21.34
C ALA A 205 -14.03 12.67 21.71
N ASN A 206 -14.13 11.73 20.77
CA ASN A 206 -13.85 10.31 20.96
C ASN A 206 -12.46 9.90 20.45
N ILE A 207 -11.63 10.84 20.00
CA ILE A 207 -10.29 10.59 19.48
C ILE A 207 -9.24 11.01 20.52
N GLU A 208 -8.20 10.21 20.68
CA GLU A 208 -6.98 10.58 21.39
C GLU A 208 -5.78 10.58 20.45
N SER A 209 -4.67 11.18 20.88
CA SER A 209 -3.39 11.07 20.15
C SER A 209 -2.57 9.95 20.79
N ARG A 210 -2.12 8.99 19.98
CA ARG A 210 -1.30 7.86 20.45
C ARG A 210 -0.20 7.58 19.47
N TYR A 211 0.95 7.11 19.95
CA TYR A 211 2.00 6.62 19.06
C TYR A 211 1.49 5.47 18.18
N SER A 212 1.80 5.60 16.89
CA SER A 212 1.45 4.60 15.89
C SER A 212 2.28 3.34 16.08
N ARG A 213 1.61 2.19 15.91
CA ARG A 213 2.28 0.89 15.77
C ARG A 213 2.91 0.74 14.38
N LEU A 214 2.35 1.40 13.37
CA LEU A 214 2.81 1.34 11.98
C LEU A 214 4.02 2.25 11.75
N SER A 215 3.99 3.44 12.34
CA SER A 215 4.93 4.53 12.10
C SER A 215 5.67 4.87 13.39
N LEU A 216 6.85 4.29 13.58
CA LEU A 216 7.70 4.55 14.75
C LEU A 216 7.89 6.06 14.97
N GLY A 217 7.57 6.53 16.17
CA GLY A 217 7.73 7.93 16.59
C GLY A 217 6.65 8.89 16.12
N ARG A 218 5.68 8.45 15.30
CA ARG A 218 4.56 9.31 14.85
C ARG A 218 3.30 9.06 15.65
N THR A 219 2.46 10.08 15.76
CA THR A 219 1.15 9.95 16.39
C THR A 219 0.10 9.57 15.35
N MET A 220 -0.87 8.78 15.79
CA MET A 220 -2.08 8.45 15.06
C MET A 220 -3.30 8.87 15.88
N LYS A 221 -4.46 8.90 15.22
CA LYS A 221 -5.77 9.24 15.79
C LYS A 221 -6.59 7.99 16.13
N PRO A 222 -6.30 7.19 17.17
CA PRO A 222 -7.19 6.09 17.55
C PRO A 222 -8.45 6.61 18.25
N ILE A 223 -9.44 5.73 18.35
CA ILE A 223 -10.57 5.93 19.27
C ILE A 223 -10.08 5.81 20.72
N LYS A 224 -10.59 6.67 21.61
CA LYS A 224 -10.32 6.61 23.06
C LYS A 224 -10.69 5.23 23.62
N SER A 225 -9.89 4.73 24.56
CA SER A 225 -10.12 3.44 25.22
C SER A 225 -11.50 3.30 25.89
N CYS A 226 -12.06 4.42 26.39
CA CYS A 226 -13.40 4.46 27.00
C CYS A 226 -14.55 4.62 25.99
N SER A 227 -14.24 4.94 24.73
CA SER A 227 -15.22 5.11 23.66
C SER A 227 -15.39 3.79 22.89
N ARG A 228 -16.63 3.47 22.50
CA ARG A 228 -16.95 2.26 21.72
C ARG A 228 -17.47 2.64 20.34
N TYR A 229 -17.13 1.82 19.36
CA TYR A 229 -17.77 1.90 18.05
C TYR A 229 -19.28 1.70 18.17
N ASN A 230 -20.03 2.61 17.57
CA ASN A 230 -21.49 2.52 17.48
C ASN A 230 -21.87 2.16 16.04
N PRO A 231 -22.69 1.12 15.80
CA PRO A 231 -23.14 0.74 14.45
C PRO A 231 -23.87 1.84 13.66
N LEU A 232 -24.33 2.90 14.33
CA LEU A 232 -24.95 4.09 13.72
C LEU A 232 -23.92 5.12 13.21
N MET A 233 -22.64 5.00 13.59
CA MET A 233 -21.59 5.88 13.09
C MET A 233 -21.42 5.67 11.57
N LYS A 234 -20.97 6.71 10.87
CA LYS A 234 -20.72 6.58 9.44
C LYS A 234 -19.40 5.83 9.25
N ALA A 235 -19.47 4.66 8.61
CA ALA A 235 -18.30 3.89 8.23
C ALA A 235 -18.16 3.82 6.70
N LYS A 236 -16.92 3.94 6.25
CA LYS A 236 -16.54 3.67 4.86
C LYS A 236 -15.40 2.65 4.80
N VAL A 237 -15.31 1.95 3.69
CA VAL A 237 -14.39 0.84 3.47
C VAL A 237 -13.51 1.18 2.28
N TYR A 238 -12.21 1.11 2.47
CA TYR A 238 -11.24 1.03 1.41
C TYR A 238 -10.62 -0.37 1.42
N LEU A 239 -10.56 -1.01 0.27
CA LEU A 239 -9.79 -2.23 0.07
C LEU A 239 -8.51 -1.87 -0.68
N GLY A 240 -7.39 -2.45 -0.29
CA GLY A 240 -6.15 -2.29 -1.04
C GLY A 240 -5.31 -3.56 -0.99
N SER A 241 -4.33 -3.61 -1.87
CA SER A 241 -3.29 -4.63 -1.85
C SER A 241 -1.90 -4.01 -1.89
N SER A 242 -0.90 -4.81 -1.56
CA SER A 242 0.50 -4.47 -1.76
C SER A 242 1.31 -5.74 -1.98
N SER A 243 2.00 -5.76 -3.11
CA SER A 243 2.92 -6.84 -3.53
C SER A 243 4.38 -6.38 -3.46
N ASP A 244 4.67 -5.35 -2.66
CA ASP A 244 6.03 -4.80 -2.50
C ASP A 244 6.94 -5.82 -1.81
N THR A 245 8.21 -5.84 -2.23
CA THR A 245 9.29 -6.60 -1.59
C THR A 245 9.54 -6.18 -0.14
N GLU A 246 9.23 -4.93 0.21
CA GLU A 246 9.27 -4.44 1.60
C GLU A 246 7.98 -4.80 2.38
N GLY A 247 7.08 -5.53 1.74
CA GLY A 247 5.80 -5.96 2.29
C GLY A 247 4.74 -4.86 2.32
N GLY A 248 3.55 -5.25 2.74
CA GLY A 248 2.39 -4.36 2.86
C GLY A 248 2.53 -3.26 3.91
N TRP A 249 3.50 -3.39 4.81
CA TRP A 249 3.74 -2.45 5.89
C TRP A 249 3.92 -1.01 5.41
N ASN A 250 4.72 -0.80 4.36
CA ASN A 250 4.97 0.52 3.77
C ASN A 250 3.70 1.18 3.25
N ARG A 251 2.84 0.37 2.62
CA ARG A 251 1.58 0.84 2.10
C ARG A 251 0.69 1.32 3.24
N LEU A 252 0.57 0.54 4.31
CA LEU A 252 -0.20 0.92 5.50
C LEU A 252 0.34 2.19 6.17
N ARG A 253 1.68 2.31 6.33
CA ARG A 253 2.32 3.54 6.83
C ARG A 253 1.97 4.76 5.98
N THR A 254 1.94 4.60 4.66
CA THR A 254 1.54 5.67 3.74
C THR A 254 0.09 6.06 3.98
N HIS A 255 -0.84 5.11 4.07
CA HIS A 255 -2.25 5.41 4.32
C HIS A 255 -2.47 6.10 5.68
N GLU A 256 -1.76 5.65 6.73
CA GLU A 256 -1.83 6.26 8.04
C GLU A 256 -1.30 7.70 8.03
N ARG A 257 -0.13 7.92 7.42
CA ARG A 257 0.47 9.25 7.25
C ARG A 257 -0.49 10.21 6.55
N GLU A 258 -1.07 9.76 5.44
CA GLU A 258 -2.00 10.54 4.63
C GLU A 258 -3.28 10.87 5.41
N ALA A 259 -3.80 9.94 6.23
CA ALA A 259 -4.95 10.16 7.10
C ALA A 259 -4.65 11.18 8.22
N ASN A 260 -3.39 11.32 8.65
CA ASN A 260 -2.95 12.29 9.65
C ASN A 260 -2.54 13.67 9.07
N ARG A 261 -2.79 13.91 7.77
CA ARG A 261 -2.52 15.20 7.08
C ARG A 261 -1.04 15.58 6.97
N GLU A 262 -0.12 14.63 7.01
CA GLU A 262 1.32 14.90 6.90
C GLU A 262 1.78 15.11 5.43
N GLY A 263 1.01 15.89 4.65
CA GLY A 263 1.24 16.16 3.22
C GLY A 263 0.44 15.24 2.27
N GLY A 264 0.47 15.55 0.97
CA GLY A 264 -0.07 14.70 -0.11
C GLY A 264 -1.22 15.33 -0.93
N LYS A 265 -1.27 15.01 -2.23
CA LYS A 265 -2.34 15.45 -3.15
C LYS A 265 -3.70 14.91 -2.70
N SER A 266 -4.77 15.71 -2.87
CA SER A 266 -6.14 15.27 -2.60
C SER A 266 -6.50 14.05 -3.46
N ASN A 267 -7.09 13.05 -2.82
CA ASN A 267 -7.64 11.84 -3.42
C ASN A 267 -8.89 11.51 -2.58
N MET A 268 -9.98 11.09 -3.23
CA MET A 268 -11.27 10.76 -2.59
C MET A 268 -11.12 9.88 -1.34
N HIS A 269 -10.21 8.90 -1.37
CA HIS A 269 -9.92 8.06 -0.20
C HIS A 269 -9.39 8.90 0.98
N TYR A 270 -8.39 9.74 0.73
CA TYR A 270 -7.77 10.59 1.75
C TYR A 270 -8.64 11.77 2.17
N ASP A 271 -9.52 12.28 1.30
CA ASP A 271 -10.43 13.37 1.66
C ASP A 271 -11.40 12.98 2.79
N PHE A 272 -11.78 11.71 2.86
CA PHE A 272 -12.58 11.19 3.97
C PHE A 272 -11.74 10.88 5.20
N THR A 273 -10.62 10.17 5.05
CA THR A 273 -9.80 9.73 6.21
C THR A 273 -9.04 10.88 6.89
N ARG A 274 -8.79 11.98 6.19
CA ARG A 274 -8.19 13.22 6.74
C ARG A 274 -9.14 14.05 7.61
N GLN A 275 -10.42 13.71 7.67
CA GLN A 275 -11.35 14.42 8.54
C GLN A 275 -10.91 14.26 10.00
N ALA A 276 -11.08 15.33 10.79
CA ALA A 276 -10.56 15.38 12.17
C ALA A 276 -11.31 14.44 13.11
N ASP A 277 -12.51 14.01 12.73
CA ASP A 277 -13.41 13.14 13.47
C ASP A 277 -13.48 11.71 12.90
N VAL A 278 -12.60 11.37 11.95
CA VAL A 278 -12.51 10.05 11.32
C VAL A 278 -11.25 9.31 11.76
N VAL A 279 -11.42 8.04 12.09
CA VAL A 279 -10.37 7.09 12.49
C VAL A 279 -10.23 6.00 11.42
N THR A 280 -9.00 5.72 10.99
CA THR A 280 -8.67 4.60 10.11
C THR A 280 -8.48 3.32 10.91
N ASN A 281 -8.94 2.19 10.36
CA ASN A 281 -8.83 0.89 11.02
C ASN A 281 -8.34 -0.13 10.01
N PHE A 282 -7.03 -0.35 10.01
CA PHE A 282 -6.41 -1.33 9.12
C PHE A 282 -6.66 -2.75 9.61
N ARG A 283 -7.15 -3.61 8.72
CA ARG A 283 -7.47 -5.01 8.97
C ARG A 283 -6.96 -5.93 7.86
N ILE A 284 -6.57 -7.14 8.23
CA ILE A 284 -6.05 -8.15 7.30
C ILE A 284 -7.20 -8.79 6.54
N GLY A 285 -7.14 -8.72 5.21
CA GLY A 285 -7.92 -9.57 4.32
C GLY A 285 -7.20 -10.87 4.01
N ALA A 286 -5.95 -10.78 3.58
CA ALA A 286 -5.11 -11.94 3.22
C ALA A 286 -3.63 -11.62 3.40
N LEU A 287 -2.81 -12.66 3.58
CA LEU A 287 -1.36 -12.58 3.65
C LEU A 287 -0.75 -13.59 2.66
N PHE A 288 0.14 -13.08 1.81
CA PHE A 288 0.88 -13.87 0.84
C PHE A 288 2.37 -13.83 1.19
N PRO A 289 3.12 -14.91 0.95
CA PRO A 289 4.57 -14.87 1.10
C PRO A 289 5.14 -13.72 0.26
N PRO A 290 6.23 -13.07 0.73
CA PRO A 290 6.86 -12.01 -0.04
C PRO A 290 7.23 -12.56 -1.42
N SER A 291 6.85 -11.82 -2.45
CA SER A 291 7.13 -12.14 -3.85
C SER A 291 8.63 -12.42 -4.02
N SER A 292 9.00 -13.70 -4.15
CA SER A 292 10.36 -14.08 -4.50
C SER A 292 10.54 -13.91 -6.01
N ALA A 293 11.75 -13.57 -6.47
CA ALA A 293 12.05 -13.44 -7.90
C ALA A 293 11.87 -14.75 -8.71
N LEU A 294 11.51 -15.86 -8.06
CA LEU A 294 11.38 -17.20 -8.62
C LEU A 294 9.92 -17.72 -8.63
N SER A 295 8.95 -16.96 -8.14
CA SER A 295 7.55 -17.40 -8.12
C SER A 295 6.93 -17.40 -9.52
N GLU A 296 5.90 -18.21 -9.75
CA GLU A 296 5.19 -18.21 -11.03
C GLU A 296 4.62 -16.80 -11.33
N ASP A 297 4.50 -16.43 -12.61
CA ASP A 297 4.04 -15.09 -13.05
C ASP A 297 2.74 -14.63 -12.34
N ILE A 298 1.88 -15.58 -11.95
CA ILE A 298 0.60 -15.30 -11.30
C ILE A 298 0.72 -15.02 -9.79
N ASP A 299 1.70 -15.60 -9.11
CA ASP A 299 1.88 -15.46 -7.66
C ASP A 299 2.11 -13.99 -7.27
N LEU A 300 2.89 -13.31 -8.11
CA LEU A 300 3.17 -11.90 -7.99
C LEU A 300 1.94 -11.00 -8.21
N LEU A 301 0.85 -11.53 -8.77
CA LEU A 301 -0.39 -10.81 -9.08
C LEU A 301 -1.53 -11.21 -8.14
N LEU A 302 -1.33 -12.18 -7.24
CA LEU A 302 -2.38 -12.68 -6.35
C LEU A 302 -2.97 -11.59 -5.44
N PRO A 303 -2.17 -10.67 -4.84
CA PRO A 303 -2.75 -9.63 -4.00
C PRO A 303 -3.67 -8.70 -4.81
N GLU A 304 -3.25 -8.23 -5.98
CA GLU A 304 -4.06 -7.37 -6.85
C GLU A 304 -5.29 -8.10 -7.42
N LEU A 305 -5.13 -9.39 -7.75
CA LEU A 305 -6.23 -10.25 -8.20
C LEU A 305 -7.27 -10.43 -7.09
N LEU A 306 -6.84 -10.79 -5.88
CA LEU A 306 -7.74 -10.95 -4.75
C LEU A 306 -8.39 -9.62 -4.36
N GLU A 307 -7.66 -8.50 -4.41
CA GLU A 307 -8.25 -7.17 -4.24
C GLU A 307 -9.40 -6.97 -5.24
N GLY A 308 -9.16 -7.21 -6.53
CA GLY A 308 -10.20 -7.09 -7.56
C GLY A 308 -11.40 -8.01 -7.33
N ILE A 309 -11.17 -9.27 -6.93
CA ILE A 309 -12.23 -10.23 -6.61
C ILE A 309 -13.05 -9.73 -5.42
N LEU A 310 -12.41 -9.23 -4.36
CA LEU A 310 -13.10 -8.71 -3.18
C LEU A 310 -13.84 -7.40 -3.47
N LEU A 311 -13.33 -6.54 -4.35
CA LEU A 311 -14.07 -5.37 -4.83
C LEU A 311 -15.35 -5.77 -5.56
N VAL A 312 -15.28 -6.80 -6.41
CA VAL A 312 -16.43 -7.37 -7.10
C VAL A 312 -17.36 -8.05 -6.11
N TYR A 313 -16.85 -8.79 -5.13
CA TYR A 313 -17.66 -9.49 -4.12
C TYR A 313 -18.42 -8.49 -3.24
N LEU A 314 -17.75 -7.44 -2.74
CA LEU A 314 -18.35 -6.47 -1.83
C LEU A 314 -19.12 -5.36 -2.54
N GLY A 315 -19.05 -5.27 -3.86
CA GLY A 315 -19.71 -4.20 -4.62
C GLY A 315 -19.09 -2.83 -4.37
N THR A 316 -17.82 -2.78 -3.94
CA THR A 316 -17.11 -1.54 -3.64
C THR A 316 -16.52 -0.86 -4.87
N TYR A 317 -16.53 -1.54 -6.03
CA TYR A 317 -16.27 -0.95 -7.35
C TYR A 317 -17.57 -0.95 -8.17
N HIS A 318 -18.14 0.24 -8.41
CA HIS A 318 -19.52 0.37 -8.90
C HIS A 318 -19.69 1.48 -9.95
N VAL A 319 -20.56 1.25 -10.94
CA VAL A 319 -20.77 2.15 -12.09
C VAL A 319 -21.26 3.55 -11.72
N SER A 320 -21.85 3.73 -10.53
CA SER A 320 -22.23 5.07 -10.02
C SER A 320 -21.05 6.03 -9.89
N TYR A 321 -19.82 5.53 -9.91
CA TYR A 321 -18.59 6.34 -9.87
C TYR A 321 -18.08 6.73 -11.27
N LEU A 322 -18.72 6.29 -12.35
CA LEU A 322 -18.35 6.64 -13.72
C LEU A 322 -18.61 8.12 -14.05
N THR A 323 -19.64 8.74 -13.45
CA THR A 323 -20.12 10.09 -13.80
C THR A 323 -19.38 11.28 -13.13
N PRO A 324 -18.84 11.17 -11.90
CA PRO A 324 -18.09 12.28 -11.30
C PRO A 324 -16.58 12.29 -11.58
N LEU A 325 -16.01 11.21 -12.15
CA LEU A 325 -14.58 11.09 -12.41
C LEU A 325 -14.31 11.33 -13.90
N SER A 326 -13.82 12.54 -14.21
CA SER A 326 -13.45 13.06 -15.53
C SER A 326 -12.89 12.01 -16.50
N ASP A 327 -13.28 12.14 -17.77
CA ASP A 327 -12.65 11.46 -18.92
C ASP A 327 -11.12 11.50 -18.79
N GLY A 328 -10.47 10.33 -18.77
CA GLY A 328 -9.01 10.21 -18.80
C GLY A 328 -8.35 9.55 -17.59
N ASN A 329 -9.09 9.12 -16.56
CA ASN A 329 -8.50 8.34 -15.48
C ASN A 329 -8.16 6.91 -15.94
N LYS A 330 -6.87 6.60 -16.08
CA LYS A 330 -6.34 5.30 -16.51
C LYS A 330 -6.65 4.12 -15.57
N PHE A 331 -7.22 4.38 -14.40
CA PHE A 331 -7.45 3.36 -13.37
C PHE A 331 -8.87 2.78 -13.36
N HIS A 332 -9.74 3.23 -14.25
CA HIS A 332 -11.07 2.65 -14.47
C HIS A 332 -11.52 2.86 -15.91
N THR A 333 -12.24 1.89 -16.47
CA THR A 333 -12.78 1.97 -17.84
C THR A 333 -14.25 1.55 -17.85
N ALA A 334 -15.02 2.02 -18.83
CA ALA A 334 -16.41 1.54 -19.01
C ALA A 334 -16.46 0.01 -19.09
N SER A 335 -15.54 -0.60 -19.85
CA SER A 335 -15.40 -2.04 -20.00
C SER A 335 -15.12 -2.76 -18.68
N SER A 336 -14.34 -2.16 -17.76
CA SER A 336 -14.10 -2.75 -16.44
C SER A 336 -15.36 -2.78 -15.57
N TYR A 337 -16.20 -1.74 -15.63
CA TYR A 337 -17.49 -1.73 -14.91
C TYR A 337 -18.49 -2.72 -15.52
N GLU A 338 -18.52 -2.86 -16.85
CA GLU A 338 -19.31 -3.89 -17.52
C GLU A 338 -18.89 -5.30 -17.10
N LEU A 339 -17.57 -5.58 -17.04
CA LEU A 339 -17.04 -6.84 -16.54
C LEU A 339 -17.50 -7.11 -15.09
N VAL A 340 -17.39 -6.12 -14.19
CA VAL A 340 -17.86 -6.26 -12.81
C VAL A 340 -19.36 -6.55 -12.73
N GLY A 341 -20.17 -5.88 -13.57
CA GLY A 341 -21.59 -6.16 -13.69
C GLY A 341 -21.88 -7.60 -14.11
N ARG A 342 -21.19 -8.11 -15.14
CA ARG A 342 -21.30 -9.52 -15.57
C ARG A 342 -20.85 -10.49 -14.47
N MET A 343 -19.76 -10.20 -13.79
CA MET A 343 -19.23 -11.03 -12.70
C MET A 343 -20.22 -11.17 -11.54
N ARG A 344 -20.95 -10.10 -11.18
CA ARG A 344 -21.96 -10.12 -10.10
C ARG A 344 -23.32 -10.65 -10.52
N LEU A 345 -23.58 -10.80 -11.83
CA LEU A 345 -24.89 -11.19 -12.34
C LEU A 345 -25.36 -12.54 -11.74
N ASN A 346 -26.59 -12.56 -11.20
CA ASN A 346 -27.20 -13.73 -10.55
C ASN A 346 -26.44 -14.25 -9.31
N LEU A 347 -25.53 -13.48 -8.72
CA LEU A 347 -24.92 -13.81 -7.43
C LEU A 347 -25.59 -13.03 -6.31
N SER A 348 -25.94 -13.72 -5.23
CA SER A 348 -26.33 -13.06 -3.98
C SER A 348 -25.07 -12.71 -3.22
N VAL A 349 -24.49 -11.54 -3.52
CA VAL A 349 -23.28 -11.00 -2.90
C VAL A 349 -23.56 -9.66 -2.19
N PRO A 350 -22.78 -9.28 -1.16
CA PRO A 350 -22.93 -7.99 -0.51
C PRO A 350 -22.78 -6.81 -1.48
N ASP A 351 -23.35 -5.66 -1.11
CA ASP A 351 -23.24 -4.43 -1.88
C ASP A 351 -22.97 -3.22 -0.97
N LEU A 352 -21.71 -2.82 -0.94
CA LEU A 352 -21.18 -1.73 -0.13
C LEU A 352 -20.85 -0.49 -0.98
N HIS A 353 -21.44 -0.34 -2.19
CA HIS A 353 -21.14 0.78 -3.08
C HIS A 353 -21.43 2.16 -2.47
N ARG A 354 -22.28 2.28 -1.44
CA ARG A 354 -22.54 3.56 -0.75
C ARG A 354 -21.51 3.87 0.34
N ASN A 355 -20.72 2.87 0.72
CA ASN A 355 -19.76 2.93 1.81
C ASN A 355 -18.33 2.75 1.31
N THR A 356 -18.08 2.73 0.00
CA THR A 356 -16.73 2.52 -0.53
C THR A 356 -15.92 3.81 -0.61
N LEU A 357 -14.60 3.66 -0.50
CA LEU A 357 -13.57 4.64 -0.84
C LEU A 357 -12.73 4.19 -2.05
N ASN A 358 -13.04 3.02 -2.62
CA ASN A 358 -12.39 2.51 -3.82
C ASN A 358 -12.94 3.19 -5.07
N ILE A 359 -12.04 3.70 -5.89
CA ILE A 359 -12.34 4.26 -7.22
C ILE A 359 -11.50 3.62 -8.33
N ALA A 360 -10.43 2.93 -7.95
CA ALA A 360 -9.50 2.30 -8.88
C ALA A 360 -9.81 0.81 -8.99
N TRP A 361 -9.59 0.28 -10.19
CA TRP A 361 -9.71 -1.12 -10.50
C TRP A 361 -8.32 -1.80 -10.46
N PRO A 362 -7.99 -2.57 -9.41
CA PRO A 362 -6.66 -3.15 -9.23
C PRO A 362 -6.30 -4.13 -10.34
N ILE A 363 -7.30 -4.80 -10.94
CA ILE A 363 -7.11 -5.69 -12.09
C ILE A 363 -6.66 -4.93 -13.36
N LEU A 364 -6.91 -3.62 -13.46
CA LEU A 364 -6.32 -2.75 -14.51
C LEU A 364 -4.94 -2.20 -14.12
N GLN A 365 -4.65 -2.10 -12.82
CA GLN A 365 -3.38 -1.60 -12.29
C GLN A 365 -2.31 -2.70 -12.17
N ALA A 366 -2.74 -3.96 -12.08
CA ALA A 366 -1.86 -5.10 -11.90
C ALA A 366 -0.75 -5.14 -12.97
N GLY A 367 0.50 -5.18 -12.52
CA GLY A 367 1.68 -5.19 -13.38
C GLY A 367 2.13 -3.83 -13.93
N SER A 368 1.29 -2.78 -13.89
CA SER A 368 1.61 -1.48 -14.51
C SER A 368 2.75 -0.70 -13.85
N HIS A 369 3.07 -1.02 -12.59
CA HIS A 369 4.20 -0.43 -11.85
C HIS A 369 5.47 -1.25 -11.90
N ARG A 370 5.40 -2.46 -12.43
CA ARG A 370 6.59 -3.25 -12.68
C ARG A 370 7.13 -2.74 -14.00
N GLU A 371 8.30 -2.11 -13.97
CA GLU A 371 9.18 -2.11 -15.12
C GLU A 371 9.52 -3.57 -15.41
N PHE A 372 8.57 -4.32 -15.97
CA PHE A 372 8.94 -5.37 -16.87
C PHE A 372 9.73 -4.62 -17.93
N LYS A 373 11.06 -4.71 -17.86
CA LYS A 373 11.88 -4.67 -19.05
C LYS A 373 11.19 -5.68 -19.95
N VAL A 374 10.29 -5.21 -20.81
CA VAL A 374 9.55 -6.06 -21.72
C VAL A 374 10.65 -6.75 -22.48
N ASP A 375 10.84 -8.02 -22.15
CA ASP A 375 11.97 -8.76 -22.69
C ASP A 375 11.81 -8.67 -24.20
N ARG A 376 12.91 -8.48 -24.92
CA ARG A 376 12.91 -8.41 -26.38
C ARG A 376 12.12 -9.58 -26.97
N TRP A 377 12.16 -10.74 -26.32
CA TRP A 377 11.37 -11.93 -26.64
C TRP A 377 9.86 -11.83 -26.36
N GLN A 378 9.42 -11.05 -25.37
CA GLN A 378 7.99 -10.75 -25.18
C GLN A 378 7.43 -9.90 -26.32
N ILE A 379 8.19 -8.91 -26.82
CA ILE A 379 7.81 -8.14 -28.01
C ILE A 379 7.71 -9.08 -29.23
N ALA A 380 8.67 -10.00 -29.40
CA ALA A 380 8.62 -10.98 -30.49
C ALA A 380 7.42 -11.94 -30.36
N ARG A 381 7.12 -12.45 -29.16
CA ARG A 381 5.93 -13.29 -28.91
C ARG A 381 4.62 -12.54 -29.15
N MET A 382 4.55 -11.25 -28.79
CA MET A 382 3.39 -10.40 -29.11
C MET A 382 3.27 -10.18 -30.62
N ALA A 383 4.38 -9.98 -31.33
CA ALA A 383 4.38 -9.87 -32.78
C ALA A 383 3.94 -11.18 -33.46
N ASP A 384 4.37 -12.33 -32.96
CA ASP A 384 3.92 -13.65 -33.42
C ASP A 384 2.42 -13.84 -33.20
N ALA A 385 1.93 -13.58 -31.98
CA ALA A 385 0.52 -13.70 -31.62
C ALA A 385 -0.39 -12.76 -32.43
N LEU A 386 0.12 -11.62 -32.87
CA LEU A 386 -0.57 -10.68 -33.76
C LEU A 386 -0.50 -11.09 -35.24
N GLY A 387 0.17 -12.21 -35.57
CA GLY A 387 0.36 -12.69 -36.94
C GLY A 387 1.32 -11.82 -37.75
N LEU A 388 2.17 -11.03 -37.08
CA LEU A 388 3.15 -10.16 -37.72
C LEU A 388 4.42 -10.93 -38.12
N LEU A 389 4.66 -12.09 -37.52
CA LEU A 389 5.70 -13.03 -37.91
C LEU A 389 5.12 -14.11 -38.83
N LYS A 390 5.88 -14.51 -39.87
CA LYS A 390 5.51 -15.65 -40.72
C LYS A 390 5.74 -16.94 -39.93
N ALA A 391 4.88 -17.94 -40.15
CA ALA A 391 4.91 -19.28 -39.55
C ALA A 391 6.21 -20.10 -39.74
N GLU A 392 7.26 -19.54 -40.33
CA GLU A 392 8.55 -20.21 -40.60
C GLU A 392 9.69 -19.69 -39.72
N VAL A 393 9.47 -18.67 -38.88
CA VAL A 393 10.51 -18.21 -37.94
C VAL A 393 10.31 -18.94 -36.62
N HIS A 394 10.98 -20.09 -36.47
CA HIS A 394 11.25 -20.62 -35.14
C HIS A 394 12.20 -19.66 -34.45
N LEU A 395 11.73 -19.03 -33.39
CA LEU A 395 12.52 -18.14 -32.56
C LEU A 395 13.22 -18.99 -31.50
N ASP A 396 14.50 -19.29 -31.72
CA ASP A 396 15.34 -19.88 -30.67
C ASP A 396 15.71 -18.78 -29.66
N GLU A 397 15.32 -18.95 -28.38
CA GLU A 397 15.52 -17.96 -27.30
C GLU A 397 17.02 -17.67 -27.04
N HIS A 398 17.94 -18.37 -27.71
CA HIS A 398 19.39 -18.17 -27.56
C HIS A 398 20.06 -17.60 -28.82
N ASP A 399 19.29 -17.27 -29.87
CA ASP A 399 19.83 -16.74 -31.12
C ASP A 399 19.40 -15.29 -31.37
N ASP A 400 20.24 -14.36 -30.91
CA ASP A 400 20.07 -12.92 -31.13
C ASP A 400 19.98 -12.53 -32.62
N GLN A 401 20.54 -13.33 -33.54
CA GLN A 401 20.46 -13.05 -34.98
C GLN A 401 19.07 -13.36 -35.55
N GLN A 402 18.41 -14.42 -35.07
CA GLN A 402 17.02 -14.72 -35.45
C GLN A 402 16.06 -13.65 -34.95
N PHE A 403 16.28 -13.14 -33.75
CA PHE A 403 15.50 -12.02 -33.20
C PHE A 403 15.68 -10.74 -34.01
N ILE A 404 16.92 -10.36 -34.34
CA ILE A 404 17.21 -9.19 -35.19
C ILE A 404 16.57 -9.37 -36.58
N ALA A 405 16.67 -10.56 -37.19
CA ALA A 405 16.05 -10.86 -38.47
C ALA A 405 14.51 -10.78 -38.42
N ALA A 406 13.89 -11.20 -37.31
CA ALA A 406 12.45 -11.09 -37.08
C ALA A 406 12.01 -9.62 -36.95
N LEU A 407 12.75 -8.80 -36.19
CA LEU A 407 12.50 -7.36 -36.09
C LEU A 407 12.71 -6.64 -37.44
N GLU A 408 13.75 -7.00 -38.19
CA GLU A 408 13.99 -6.44 -39.52
C GLU A 408 12.93 -6.87 -40.53
N ALA A 409 12.40 -8.10 -40.43
CA ALA A 409 11.28 -8.56 -41.25
C ALA A 409 9.98 -7.81 -40.93
N ILE A 410 9.73 -7.50 -39.66
CA ILE A 410 8.62 -6.62 -39.24
C ILE A 410 8.81 -5.21 -39.80
N ARG A 411 10.02 -4.64 -39.65
CA ARG A 411 10.42 -3.32 -40.15
C ARG A 411 10.27 -3.20 -41.67
N PHE A 412 10.69 -4.22 -42.42
CA PHE A 412 10.65 -4.24 -43.88
C PHE A 412 9.20 -4.29 -44.41
N LYS A 413 8.30 -4.97 -43.70
CA LYS A 413 6.90 -5.15 -44.13
C LYS A 413 5.98 -3.99 -43.77
N THR A 414 6.19 -3.34 -42.63
CA THR A 414 5.32 -2.23 -42.21
C THR A 414 5.62 -0.93 -42.96
N ARG A 415 6.76 -0.83 -43.68
CA ARG A 415 7.26 0.41 -44.33
C ARG A 415 7.34 1.60 -43.36
N VAL A 416 7.49 1.32 -42.08
CA VAL A 416 7.59 2.34 -41.04
C VAL A 416 9.07 2.62 -40.79
N SER A 417 9.50 3.88 -40.93
CA SER A 417 10.87 4.29 -40.64
C SER A 417 11.19 4.16 -39.14
N SER A 418 12.48 4.10 -38.77
CA SER A 418 12.88 3.94 -37.36
C SER A 418 12.31 5.04 -36.45
N ALA A 419 12.16 6.26 -36.99
CA ALA A 419 11.54 7.38 -36.30
C ALA A 419 10.02 7.24 -36.21
N GLU A 420 9.35 6.70 -37.24
CA GLU A 420 7.90 6.46 -37.19
C GLU A 420 7.52 5.28 -36.31
N LEU A 421 8.42 4.31 -36.11
CA LEU A 421 8.19 3.18 -35.20
C LEU A 421 8.39 3.64 -33.75
N GLU A 422 9.35 4.51 -33.48
CA GLU A 422 9.47 5.24 -32.21
C GLU A 422 8.28 6.19 -31.97
N ILE A 423 7.75 6.85 -33.01
CA ILE A 423 6.56 7.71 -32.92
C ILE A 423 5.28 6.87 -32.78
N LEU A 424 5.14 5.72 -33.43
CA LEU A 424 4.00 4.81 -33.25
C LEU A 424 4.03 4.10 -31.89
N LEU A 425 5.23 3.89 -31.33
CA LEU A 425 5.42 3.47 -29.94
C LEU A 425 5.24 4.62 -28.94
N ALA A 426 5.35 5.88 -29.36
CA ALA A 426 5.18 7.06 -28.49
C ALA A 426 3.80 7.75 -28.59
N LYS A 427 3.10 7.72 -29.73
CA LYS A 427 1.80 8.37 -30.02
C LYS A 427 1.14 7.77 -31.26
N GLY A 428 -0.01 7.12 -31.09
CA GLY A 428 -0.87 6.72 -32.21
C GLY A 428 -1.69 7.89 -32.76
N GLY A 429 -1.71 8.09 -34.09
CA GLY A 429 -2.70 8.94 -34.77
C GLY A 429 -2.41 9.40 -36.21
N ALA A 430 -3.05 8.70 -37.17
CA ALA A 430 -3.55 9.11 -38.50
C ALA A 430 -2.62 9.62 -39.64
N SER A 431 -2.72 8.95 -40.80
CA SER A 431 -2.16 9.33 -42.11
C SER A 431 -3.27 9.69 -43.12
N ASN A 432 -3.00 10.66 -44.01
CA ASN A 432 -3.88 11.04 -45.14
C ASN A 432 -3.12 10.84 -46.48
N PRO A 433 -3.61 10.02 -47.43
CA PRO A 433 -2.93 9.75 -48.70
C PRO A 433 -3.63 10.48 -49.86
N ASN A 434 -3.14 11.65 -50.26
CA ASN A 434 -3.37 12.19 -51.61
C ASN A 434 -2.44 13.39 -51.86
N TYR A 435 -1.29 13.14 -52.49
CA TYR A 435 -0.48 14.20 -53.08
C TYR A 435 0.32 13.66 -54.28
N GLU A 436 0.01 14.14 -55.49
CA GLU A 436 0.80 13.94 -56.70
C GLU A 436 1.53 15.24 -57.08
N PRO A 437 2.81 15.20 -57.48
CA PRO A 437 3.56 16.38 -57.87
C PRO A 437 3.48 16.65 -59.40
N PRO A 438 3.47 17.92 -59.85
CA PRO A 438 3.51 18.24 -61.27
C PRO A 438 4.94 18.44 -61.83
N SER A 439 5.03 18.22 -63.15
CA SER A 439 6.22 18.19 -64.03
C SER A 439 6.86 19.57 -64.30
N PRO A 440 8.16 19.67 -64.64
CA PRO A 440 8.95 20.89 -64.56
C PRO A 440 9.08 21.65 -65.90
N ASN A 441 9.13 22.98 -65.86
CA ASN A 441 9.86 23.80 -66.83
C ASN A 441 10.32 25.13 -66.21
N ASN A 442 11.57 25.50 -66.51
CA ASN A 442 12.26 26.78 -66.36
C ASN A 442 12.37 27.52 -65.01
N GLU A 443 11.73 27.09 -63.92
CA GLU A 443 12.00 27.61 -62.56
C GLU A 443 13.19 26.93 -61.85
N VAL A 444 13.88 26.01 -62.54
CA VAL A 444 14.89 25.13 -61.91
C VAL A 444 16.09 25.90 -61.39
N HIS A 445 16.50 26.99 -62.03
CA HIS A 445 17.72 27.70 -61.62
C HIS A 445 17.52 28.58 -60.37
N GLU A 446 16.39 29.29 -60.28
CA GLU A 446 15.99 30.04 -59.07
C GLU A 446 15.64 29.11 -57.91
N ARG A 447 14.95 27.97 -58.18
CA ARG A 447 14.67 26.98 -57.14
C ARG A 447 15.93 26.31 -56.60
N VAL A 448 16.96 26.10 -57.42
CA VAL A 448 18.25 25.53 -56.97
C VAL A 448 19.02 26.52 -56.10
N GLU A 449 19.02 27.81 -56.42
CA GLU A 449 19.59 28.87 -55.57
C GLU A 449 18.84 28.98 -54.23
N LEU A 450 17.50 29.02 -54.26
CA LEU A 450 16.65 29.05 -53.07
C LEU A 450 16.78 27.77 -52.23
N GLN A 451 17.00 26.61 -52.88
CA GLN A 451 17.29 25.36 -52.19
C GLN A 451 18.66 25.37 -51.54
N ARG A 452 19.70 25.90 -52.20
CA ARG A 452 21.03 26.06 -51.60
C ARG A 452 20.98 26.98 -50.38
N GLU A 453 20.29 28.11 -50.47
CA GLU A 453 20.15 29.03 -49.34
C GLU A 453 19.35 28.42 -48.19
N ARG A 454 18.32 27.61 -48.49
CA ARG A 454 17.57 26.84 -47.48
C ARG A 454 18.41 25.76 -46.81
N ILE A 455 19.24 25.05 -47.57
CA ILE A 455 20.17 24.04 -47.03
C ILE A 455 21.20 24.72 -46.13
N GLU A 456 21.79 25.85 -46.55
CA GLU A 456 22.78 26.57 -45.75
C GLU A 456 22.18 27.13 -44.45
N ARG A 457 20.93 27.63 -44.49
CA ARG A 457 20.20 28.04 -43.28
C ARG A 457 19.86 26.85 -42.39
N ALA A 458 19.48 25.71 -42.94
CA ALA A 458 19.20 24.50 -42.18
C ALA A 458 20.46 23.98 -41.48
N GLU A 459 21.60 23.92 -42.18
CA GLU A 459 22.89 23.52 -41.61
C GLU A 459 23.38 24.48 -40.51
N ARG A 460 23.09 25.78 -40.64
CA ARG A 460 23.41 26.77 -39.59
C ARG A 460 22.58 26.54 -38.34
N VAL A 461 21.27 26.31 -38.50
CA VAL A 461 20.36 26.01 -37.38
C VAL A 461 20.72 24.68 -36.71
N GLU A 462 21.12 23.68 -37.48
CA GLU A 462 21.55 22.39 -36.94
C GLU A 462 22.84 22.51 -36.14
N ARG A 463 23.83 23.27 -36.63
CA ARG A 463 25.06 23.58 -35.88
C ARG A 463 24.77 24.33 -34.58
N GLU A 464 23.92 25.35 -34.60
CA GLU A 464 23.53 26.06 -33.37
C GLU A 464 22.78 25.15 -32.38
N ARG A 465 21.96 24.22 -32.88
CA ARG A 465 21.24 23.26 -32.04
C ARG A 465 22.19 22.24 -31.42
N ALA A 466 23.18 21.77 -32.18
CA ALA A 466 24.24 20.89 -31.69
C ALA A 466 25.06 21.59 -30.59
N GLU A 467 25.53 22.81 -30.82
CA GLU A 467 26.29 23.59 -29.84
C GLU A 467 25.49 23.87 -28.55
N ARG A 468 24.20 24.21 -28.67
CA ARG A 468 23.31 24.36 -27.49
C ARG A 468 23.10 23.05 -26.76
N SER A 469 23.05 21.91 -27.47
CA SER A 469 22.89 20.60 -26.84
C SER A 469 24.16 20.18 -26.10
N GLU A 470 25.35 20.42 -26.67
CA GLU A 470 26.63 20.17 -26.02
C GLU A 470 26.81 21.03 -24.77
N LYS A 471 26.47 22.33 -24.85
CA LYS A 471 26.51 23.22 -23.69
C LYS A 471 25.61 22.74 -22.54
N LYS A 472 24.39 22.30 -22.86
CA LYS A 472 23.46 21.73 -21.85
C LYS A 472 23.96 20.42 -21.28
N HIS A 473 24.62 19.57 -22.08
CA HIS A 473 25.22 18.33 -21.60
C HIS A 473 26.41 18.60 -20.67
N ALA A 474 27.28 19.56 -21.01
CA ALA A 474 28.39 19.98 -20.16
C ALA A 474 27.90 20.55 -18.81
N GLU A 475 26.88 21.41 -18.82
CA GLU A 475 26.29 21.98 -17.60
C GLU A 475 25.65 20.91 -16.70
N ARG A 476 24.96 19.93 -17.30
CA ARG A 476 24.39 18.79 -16.56
C ARG A 476 25.48 17.91 -15.95
N ALA A 477 26.58 17.68 -16.67
CA ALA A 477 27.71 16.91 -16.16
C ALA A 477 28.38 17.61 -14.96
N GLU A 478 28.59 18.92 -15.04
CA GLU A 478 29.16 19.70 -13.92
C GLU A 478 28.24 19.70 -12.70
N ARG A 479 26.91 19.82 -12.90
CA ARG A 479 25.94 19.74 -11.81
C ARG A 479 25.91 18.36 -11.16
N ALA A 480 26.03 17.29 -11.96
CA ALA A 480 26.09 15.93 -11.44
C ALA A 480 27.34 15.70 -10.58
N GLU A 481 28.51 16.18 -11.04
CA GLU A 481 29.77 16.06 -10.30
C GLU A 481 29.72 16.85 -8.97
N ARG A 482 29.10 18.03 -8.97
CA ARG A 482 28.90 18.81 -7.73
C ARG A 482 28.03 18.07 -6.72
N VAL A 483 26.91 17.50 -7.16
CA VAL A 483 26.00 16.72 -6.29
C VAL A 483 26.70 15.47 -5.75
N GLU A 484 27.54 14.82 -6.55
CA GLU A 484 28.32 13.66 -6.10
C GLU A 484 29.34 14.03 -5.01
N ARG A 485 30.07 15.15 -5.19
CA ARG A 485 30.98 15.68 -4.17
C ARG A 485 30.28 16.03 -2.86
N GLU A 486 29.13 16.71 -2.91
CA GLU A 486 28.33 17.03 -1.72
C GLU A 486 27.81 15.76 -1.01
N ARG A 487 27.39 14.74 -1.77
CA ARG A 487 26.97 13.45 -1.20
C ARG A 487 28.13 12.72 -0.52
N ALA A 488 29.32 12.75 -1.11
CA ALA A 488 30.51 12.16 -0.50
C ALA A 488 30.89 12.85 0.81
N GLU A 489 30.89 14.18 0.84
CA GLU A 489 31.17 14.98 2.04
C GLU A 489 30.14 14.71 3.16
N ARG A 490 28.84 14.67 2.82
CA ARG A 490 27.78 14.31 3.80
C ARG A 490 27.94 12.89 4.34
N ALA A 491 28.35 11.95 3.50
CA ALA A 491 28.59 10.56 3.91
C ALA A 491 29.80 10.45 4.84
N GLU A 492 30.87 11.21 4.59
CA GLU A 492 32.04 11.27 5.46
C GLU A 492 31.69 11.89 6.82
N LYS A 493 30.97 13.01 6.84
CA LYS A 493 30.49 13.64 8.08
C LYS A 493 29.65 12.68 8.93
N LYS A 494 28.71 11.95 8.33
CA LYS A 494 27.90 10.94 9.03
C LYS A 494 28.72 9.76 9.57
N ARG A 495 29.81 9.38 8.89
CA ARG A 495 30.72 8.34 9.40
C ARG A 495 31.51 8.84 10.60
N ALA A 496 32.01 10.07 10.57
CA ALA A 496 32.72 10.69 11.70
C ALA A 496 31.81 10.81 12.94
N GLU A 497 30.58 11.28 12.76
CA GLU A 497 29.61 11.42 13.85
C GLU A 497 29.24 10.06 14.49
N ARG A 498 29.06 9.02 13.67
CA ARG A 498 28.84 7.66 14.18
C ARG A 498 30.03 7.14 14.99
N ALA A 499 31.25 7.41 14.53
CA ALA A 499 32.47 7.01 15.24
C ALA A 499 32.59 7.73 16.60
N GLU A 500 32.29 9.02 16.66
CA GLU A 500 32.28 9.79 17.92
C GLU A 500 31.21 9.27 18.88
N ARG A 501 30.01 8.94 18.37
CA ARG A 501 28.94 8.37 19.19
C ARG A 501 29.32 7.02 19.78
N THR A 502 29.97 6.15 18.99
CA THR A 502 30.47 4.85 19.49
C THR A 502 31.54 5.04 20.57
N GLU A 503 32.48 5.95 20.37
CA GLU A 503 33.51 6.23 21.37
C GLU A 503 32.91 6.76 22.68
N ARG A 504 31.89 7.64 22.60
CA ARG A 504 31.18 8.14 23.78
C ARG A 504 30.45 7.03 24.53
N THR A 505 29.82 6.09 23.83
CA THR A 505 29.16 4.94 24.46
C THR A 505 30.15 4.00 25.14
N GLU A 506 31.30 3.74 24.52
CA GLU A 506 32.36 2.93 25.10
C GLU A 506 32.92 3.54 26.38
N ARG A 507 33.15 4.87 26.40
CA ARG A 507 33.57 5.60 27.62
C ARG A 507 32.54 5.47 28.75
N MET A 508 31.23 5.60 28.45
CA MET A 508 30.19 5.44 29.48
C MET A 508 30.12 4.02 30.04
N ILE A 509 30.30 3.00 29.19
CA ILE A 509 30.33 1.59 29.63
C ILE A 509 31.56 1.35 30.51
N ALA A 510 32.73 1.84 30.12
CA ALA A 510 33.96 1.73 30.90
C ALA A 510 33.84 2.42 32.27
N GLU A 511 33.27 3.63 32.32
CA GLU A 511 33.05 4.35 33.59
C GLU A 511 32.07 3.61 34.50
N ARG A 512 31.00 3.03 33.93
CA ARG A 512 30.03 2.22 34.71
C ARG A 512 30.68 0.95 35.27
N ALA A 513 31.53 0.29 34.50
CA ALA A 513 32.28 -0.87 34.94
C ALA A 513 33.26 -0.51 36.09
N GLU A 514 33.98 0.61 35.97
CA GLU A 514 34.89 1.07 37.03
C GLU A 514 34.15 1.44 38.32
N ARG A 515 32.96 2.04 38.22
CA ARG A 515 32.11 2.32 39.40
C ARG A 515 31.62 1.02 40.06
N ALA A 516 31.25 0.02 39.27
CA ALA A 516 30.83 -1.29 39.79
C ALA A 516 32.00 -1.97 40.54
N GLU A 517 33.20 -1.98 39.96
CA GLU A 517 34.39 -2.57 40.60
C GLU A 517 34.74 -1.85 41.92
N ARG A 518 34.65 -0.52 41.97
CA ARG A 518 34.85 0.23 43.22
C ARG A 518 33.79 -0.12 44.28
N ALA A 519 32.55 -0.35 43.88
CA ALA A 519 31.48 -0.75 44.80
C ALA A 519 31.71 -2.17 45.36
N GLU A 520 32.15 -3.11 44.51
CA GLU A 520 32.51 -4.46 44.93
C GLU A 520 33.69 -4.48 45.90
N ARG A 521 34.74 -3.68 45.65
CA ARG A 521 35.87 -3.56 46.58
C ARG A 521 35.44 -3.03 47.95
N LYS A 522 34.61 -1.98 47.98
CA LYS A 522 34.06 -1.44 49.24
C LYS A 522 33.20 -2.47 49.97
N TYR A 523 32.41 -3.25 49.24
CA TYR A 523 31.61 -4.31 49.83
C TYR A 523 32.49 -5.42 50.42
N ALA A 524 33.53 -5.85 49.72
CA ALA A 524 34.49 -6.82 50.22
C ALA A 524 35.22 -6.33 51.48
N GLU A 525 35.63 -5.06 51.53
CA GLU A 525 36.23 -4.44 52.72
C GLU A 525 35.28 -4.43 53.92
N LEU A 526 33.98 -4.14 53.70
CA LEU A 526 32.96 -4.19 54.75
C LEU A 526 32.77 -5.61 55.30
N VAL A 527 32.72 -6.61 54.41
CA VAL A 527 32.60 -8.03 54.80
C VAL A 527 33.82 -8.49 55.58
N GLU A 528 35.03 -8.14 55.16
CA GLU A 528 36.28 -8.45 55.87
C GLU A 528 36.27 -7.78 57.26
N HIS A 529 35.91 -6.51 57.35
CA HIS A 529 35.83 -5.78 58.62
C HIS A 529 34.81 -6.42 59.58
N GLU A 530 33.64 -6.83 59.07
CA GLU A 530 32.62 -7.52 59.88
C GLU A 530 33.08 -8.91 60.33
N TYR A 531 33.79 -9.65 59.47
CA TYR A 531 34.40 -10.93 59.83
C TYR A 531 35.44 -10.76 60.94
N GLN A 532 36.34 -9.77 60.83
CA GLN A 532 37.32 -9.45 61.87
C GLN A 532 36.64 -9.06 63.18
N ARG A 533 35.55 -8.28 63.13
CA ARG A 533 34.73 -7.92 64.31
C ARG A 533 34.19 -9.17 65.01
N ILE A 534 33.56 -10.09 64.26
CA ILE A 534 33.01 -11.34 64.80
C ILE A 534 34.11 -12.23 65.40
N MET A 535 35.28 -12.30 64.75
CA MET A 535 36.41 -13.09 65.25
C MET A 535 37.01 -12.50 66.53
N HIS A 536 37.06 -11.17 66.65
CA HIS A 536 37.46 -10.49 67.89
C HIS A 536 36.46 -10.73 69.02
N GLU A 537 35.16 -10.60 68.73
CA GLU A 537 34.06 -10.90 69.67
C GLU A 537 34.14 -12.34 70.21
N ARG A 538 34.48 -13.32 69.35
CA ARG A 538 34.65 -14.73 69.77
C ARG A 538 35.88 -14.97 70.65
N ARG A 539 36.92 -14.14 70.60
CA ARG A 539 38.15 -14.29 71.42
C ARG A 539 38.00 -13.75 72.85
N HIS A 540 37.01 -12.91 73.13
CA HIS A 540 36.78 -12.31 74.45
C HIS A 540 35.34 -12.53 74.95
N PRO A 541 34.92 -13.79 75.19
CA PRO A 541 33.56 -14.11 75.63
C PRO A 541 33.19 -13.48 76.98
N GLU A 542 34.18 -13.17 77.83
CA GLU A 542 33.98 -12.53 79.14
C GLU A 542 33.62 -11.04 79.05
N GLU A 543 34.11 -10.31 78.03
CA GLU A 543 33.70 -8.92 77.78
C GLU A 543 32.29 -8.85 77.17
N LEU A 544 31.94 -9.81 76.33
CA LEU A 544 30.60 -9.93 75.75
C LEU A 544 29.54 -10.22 76.82
N ALA A 545 29.87 -11.06 77.81
CA ALA A 545 29.02 -11.30 78.98
C ALA A 545 28.83 -10.02 79.83
N ARG A 546 29.90 -9.23 80.06
CA ARG A 546 29.81 -7.93 80.75
C ARG A 546 28.98 -6.90 79.99
N LEU A 547 29.14 -6.82 78.66
CA LEU A 547 28.35 -5.90 77.83
C LEU A 547 26.88 -6.32 77.73
N GLN A 548 26.57 -7.62 77.64
CA GLN A 548 25.20 -8.12 77.74
C GLN A 548 24.58 -7.84 79.11
N GLU A 549 25.35 -7.90 80.20
CA GLU A 549 24.88 -7.54 81.53
C GLU A 549 24.58 -6.03 81.64
N ILE A 550 25.42 -5.17 81.05
CA ILE A 550 25.18 -3.72 80.96
C ILE A 550 23.97 -3.41 80.06
N ASN A 551 23.80 -4.11 78.94
CA ASN A 551 22.69 -3.89 78.01
C ASN A 551 21.36 -4.42 78.57
N ASN A 552 21.38 -5.52 79.33
CA ASN A 552 20.23 -6.00 80.09
C ASN A 552 19.86 -5.08 81.24
N LYS A 553 20.83 -4.40 81.88
CA LYS A 553 20.59 -3.31 82.85
C LYS A 553 20.08 -2.02 82.19
N ARG A 554 20.32 -1.84 80.89
CA ARG A 554 19.86 -0.69 80.08
C ARG A 554 18.60 -0.97 79.25
N LYS A 555 17.90 -2.10 79.46
CA LYS A 555 16.53 -2.27 78.99
C LYS A 555 15.65 -1.26 79.73
N LEU A 556 15.60 -0.06 79.15
CA LEU A 556 14.74 1.04 79.56
C LEU A 556 13.31 0.51 79.56
N ASP A 557 12.62 0.83 80.65
CA ASP A 557 11.19 0.60 80.83
C ASP A 557 10.46 0.99 79.53
N PRO A 558 9.62 0.11 78.96
CA PRO A 558 8.82 0.42 77.79
C PRO A 558 7.94 1.69 77.93
N ASN A 559 7.75 2.20 79.15
CA ASN A 559 7.05 3.44 79.45
C ASN A 559 7.94 4.68 79.54
N SER A 560 9.24 4.55 79.28
CA SER A 560 10.18 5.68 79.24
C SER A 560 9.89 6.59 78.05
N VAL A 561 9.74 7.89 78.32
CA VAL A 561 9.48 8.96 77.35
C VAL A 561 10.49 8.96 76.18
N ASP A 562 11.73 8.51 76.45
CA ASP A 562 12.83 8.48 75.48
C ASP A 562 12.68 7.36 74.42
N TYR A 563 11.95 6.28 74.73
CA TYR A 563 11.67 5.20 73.76
C TYR A 563 10.67 5.63 72.69
N ASN A 564 9.65 6.40 73.09
CA ASN A 564 8.63 6.91 72.17
C ASN A 564 9.16 8.03 71.27
N GLU A 565 10.06 8.89 71.76
CA GLU A 565 10.71 9.90 70.91
C GLU A 565 11.63 9.28 69.84
N ARG A 566 12.28 8.14 70.15
CA ARG A 566 13.13 7.42 69.20
C ARG A 566 12.35 6.75 68.08
N GLN A 567 11.22 6.12 68.41
CA GLN A 567 10.29 5.54 67.43
C GLN A 567 9.69 6.62 66.51
N LYS A 568 9.46 7.83 67.03
CA LYS A 568 8.93 8.97 66.27
C LYS A 568 9.95 9.62 65.32
N ARG A 569 11.26 9.35 65.48
CA ARG A 569 12.32 9.78 64.54
C ARG A 569 12.67 8.72 63.50
N GLN A 570 12.26 7.47 63.71
CA GLN A 570 12.51 6.34 62.79
C GLN A 570 11.37 6.15 61.77
N ARG A 571 10.15 6.54 62.14
CA ARG A 571 9.07 6.82 61.19
C ARG A 571 9.26 8.21 60.60
#